data_AF-A0A932U3W3-F1
#
_entry.id   AF-A0A932U3W3-F1
#
_cell.length_a   1.000
_cell.length_b   1.000
_cell.length_c   1.000
_cell.angle_alpha   90.00
_cell.angle_beta   90.00
_cell.angle_gamma   90.00
#
_symmetry.space_group_name_H-M   'P 1'
#
loop_
_entity.id
_entity.type
_entity.pdbx_description
1 polymer ?
#
loop_
_entity_poly.entity_id
_entity_poly.type
_entity_poly.pdbx_seq_one_letter_code
_entity_poly.pdbx_strand_id
1 'polypeptide(L)'
;MATRAPSDQDRDRLLVWLAAGVAELEWALAQLPPERLAAAPPRHLSGWPALQHLWHLATYERTVALPSLEYLLTGDAAPLRRASQRGADAAYTGREDLRALLDDLAQVKAQERRLLEGASAEAWTTARPHPYYGAAVTARWMLQKSYQHTLEHLTAIWQMALFWDL
;
A
#
# COMPACT_ATOMS: atom_id res chain seq x y z
N MET A 1 -18.03 -13.95 -19.09
CA MET A 1 -18.42 -13.97 -17.66
C MET A 1 -18.84 -12.56 -17.27
N ALA A 2 -20.11 -12.34 -16.94
CA ALA A 2 -20.56 -11.04 -16.45
C ALA A 2 -20.04 -10.85 -15.02
N THR A 3 -19.19 -9.85 -14.81
CA THR A 3 -18.72 -9.44 -13.48
C THR A 3 -19.89 -8.85 -12.71
N ARG A 4 -20.28 -9.51 -11.61
CA ARG A 4 -21.28 -9.00 -10.67
C ARG A 4 -20.86 -7.60 -10.22
N ALA A 5 -21.77 -6.63 -10.31
CA ALA A 5 -21.54 -5.30 -9.76
C ALA A 5 -21.14 -5.43 -8.28
N PRO A 6 -20.08 -4.75 -7.82
CA PRO A 6 -19.71 -4.76 -6.41
C PRO A 6 -20.92 -4.40 -5.56
N SER A 7 -21.24 -5.23 -4.57
CA SER A 7 -22.18 -4.82 -3.53
C SER A 7 -21.55 -3.76 -2.65
N ASP A 8 -22.35 -2.88 -2.05
CA ASP A 8 -21.88 -1.88 -1.08
C ASP A 8 -21.04 -2.52 0.05
N GLN A 9 -21.32 -3.79 0.39
CA GLN A 9 -20.54 -4.57 1.35
C GLN A 9 -19.05 -4.78 0.96
N ASP A 10 -18.73 -4.90 -0.33
CA ASP A 10 -17.34 -5.04 -0.78
C ASP A 10 -16.59 -3.71 -0.64
N ARG A 11 -17.28 -2.60 -0.91
CA ARG A 11 -16.75 -1.24 -0.73
C ARG A 11 -16.47 -0.98 0.75
N ASP A 12 -17.42 -1.28 1.62
CA ASP A 12 -17.28 -1.08 3.06
C ASP A 12 -16.12 -1.89 3.63
N ARG A 13 -15.97 -3.16 3.21
CA ARG A 13 -14.83 -4.00 3.62
C ARG A 13 -13.48 -3.39 3.24
N LEU A 14 -13.35 -2.89 2.01
CA LEU A 14 -12.10 -2.29 1.55
C LEU A 14 -11.80 -0.98 2.29
N LEU A 15 -12.82 -0.16 2.57
CA LEU A 15 -12.67 1.10 3.32
C LEU A 15 -12.29 0.87 4.79
N VAL A 16 -12.92 -0.12 5.44
CA VAL A 16 -12.56 -0.53 6.80
C VAL A 16 -11.11 -0.99 6.85
N TRP A 17 -10.70 -1.82 5.88
CA TRP A 17 -9.34 -2.31 5.84
C TRP A 17 -8.31 -1.20 5.60
N LEU A 18 -8.62 -0.23 4.74
CA LEU A 18 -7.71 0.86 4.43
C LEU A 18 -7.31 1.68 5.68
N ALA A 19 -8.21 1.79 6.66
CA ALA A 19 -7.91 2.38 7.96
C ALA A 19 -7.15 1.43 8.90
N ALA A 20 -7.48 0.14 8.89
CA ALA A 20 -6.88 -0.86 9.78
C ALA A 20 -5.44 -1.23 9.39
N GLY A 21 -5.09 -1.20 8.10
CA GLY A 21 -3.81 -1.72 7.59
C GLY A 21 -2.57 -1.06 8.21
N VAL A 22 -2.64 0.24 8.55
CA VAL A 22 -1.52 0.93 9.21
C VAL A 22 -1.34 0.47 10.65
N ALA A 23 -2.44 0.26 11.38
CA ALA A 23 -2.40 -0.25 12.76
C ALA A 23 -1.85 -1.68 12.80
N GLU A 24 -2.20 -2.52 11.82
CA GLU A 24 -1.65 -3.88 11.69
C GLU A 24 -0.14 -3.87 11.44
N LEU A 25 0.35 -2.94 10.60
CA LEU A 25 1.79 -2.75 10.37
C LEU A 25 2.51 -2.26 11.63
N GLU A 26 1.96 -1.25 12.30
CA GLU A 26 2.50 -0.74 13.57
C GLU A 26 2.59 -1.86 14.61
N TRP A 27 1.54 -2.67 14.75
CA TRP A 27 1.52 -3.79 15.67
C TRP A 27 2.58 -4.85 15.33
N ALA A 28 2.69 -5.25 14.06
CA ALA A 28 3.67 -6.23 13.62
C ALA A 28 5.12 -5.74 13.83
N LEU A 29 5.40 -4.47 13.51
CA LEU A 29 6.70 -3.84 13.70
C LEU A 29 7.08 -3.74 15.18
N ALA A 30 6.12 -3.47 16.06
CA ALA A 30 6.34 -3.42 17.50
C ALA A 30 6.70 -4.78 18.12
N GLN A 31 6.51 -5.89 17.40
CA GLN A 31 6.93 -7.22 17.86
C GLN A 31 8.42 -7.48 17.62
N LEU A 32 9.11 -6.64 16.84
CA LEU A 32 10.55 -6.76 16.62
C LEU A 32 11.34 -5.93 17.65
N PRO A 33 12.44 -6.48 18.20
CA PRO A 33 13.46 -5.70 18.88
C PRO A 33 13.94 -4.52 18.02
N PRO A 34 14.19 -3.33 18.60
CA PRO A 34 14.58 -2.14 17.83
C PRO A 34 15.79 -2.36 16.91
N GLU A 35 16.76 -3.14 17.36
CA GLU A 35 17.97 -3.48 16.60
C GLU A 35 17.70 -4.33 15.35
N ARG A 36 16.55 -5.01 15.27
CA ARG A 36 16.15 -5.85 14.13
C ARG A 36 15.36 -5.09 13.06
N LEU A 37 14.83 -3.91 13.37
CA LEU A 37 13.97 -3.15 12.45
C LEU A 37 14.67 -2.81 11.13
N ALA A 38 15.91 -2.33 11.21
CA ALA A 38 16.71 -1.94 10.04
C ALA A 38 17.78 -2.98 9.67
N ALA A 39 17.92 -4.06 10.44
CA ALA A 39 18.90 -5.11 10.17
C ALA A 39 18.44 -6.01 9.03
N ALA A 40 19.39 -6.48 8.22
CA ALA A 40 19.12 -7.53 7.25
C ALA A 40 18.65 -8.80 8.00
N PRO A 41 17.50 -9.38 7.64
CA PRO A 41 17.02 -10.58 8.28
C PRO A 41 17.85 -11.81 7.87
N PRO A 42 17.75 -12.92 8.62
CA PRO A 42 18.27 -14.22 8.22
C PRO A 42 17.89 -14.62 6.79
N ARG A 43 18.77 -15.39 6.13
CA ARG A 43 18.63 -15.75 4.69
C ARG A 43 17.36 -16.55 4.35
N HIS A 44 16.76 -17.23 5.32
CA HIS A 44 15.52 -18.00 5.11
C HIS A 44 14.25 -17.12 5.15
N LEU A 45 14.38 -15.85 5.52
CA LEU A 45 13.28 -14.89 5.55
C LEU A 45 13.35 -13.96 4.33
N SER A 46 12.44 -12.98 4.28
CA SER A 46 12.44 -11.90 3.29
C SER A 46 13.85 -11.32 3.07
N GLY A 47 14.19 -10.87 1.87
CA GLY A 47 15.47 -10.23 1.61
C GLY A 47 15.61 -8.80 2.16
N TRP A 48 14.51 -8.20 2.65
CA TRP A 48 14.48 -6.80 3.09
C TRP A 48 14.33 -6.69 4.61
N PRO A 49 14.97 -5.69 5.25
CA PRO A 49 14.65 -5.30 6.62
C PRO A 49 13.16 -4.92 6.78
N ALA A 50 12.63 -5.07 8.01
CA ALA A 50 11.25 -4.72 8.31
C ALA A 50 10.95 -3.23 8.04
N LEU A 51 11.88 -2.35 8.38
CA LEU A 51 11.78 -0.91 8.11
C LEU A 51 11.77 -0.59 6.60
N GLN A 52 12.49 -1.37 5.79
CA GLN A 52 12.47 -1.21 4.34
C GLN A 52 11.11 -1.57 3.75
N HIS A 53 10.42 -2.58 4.28
CA HIS A 53 9.05 -2.89 3.87
C HIS A 53 8.09 -1.74 4.16
N LEU A 54 8.16 -1.13 5.34
CA LEU A 54 7.34 0.03 5.67
C LEU A 54 7.66 1.22 4.77
N TRP A 55 8.94 1.53 4.58
CA TRP A 55 9.39 2.60 3.69
C TRP A 55 8.88 2.39 2.26
N HIS A 56 8.92 1.14 1.78
CA HIS A 56 8.44 0.77 0.45
C HIS A 56 6.93 1.00 0.33
N LEU A 57 6.16 0.55 1.33
CA LEU A 57 4.71 0.78 1.37
C LEU A 57 4.37 2.27 1.39
N ALA A 58 4.95 3.06 2.30
CA ALA A 58 4.71 4.50 2.37
C ALA A 58 5.01 5.17 1.02
N THR A 59 6.12 4.80 0.39
CA THR A 59 6.50 5.33 -0.91
C THR A 59 5.56 4.89 -2.03
N TYR A 60 5.17 3.61 -2.06
CA TYR A 60 4.22 3.07 -3.03
C TYR A 60 2.86 3.77 -2.94
N GLU A 61 2.31 3.90 -1.75
CA GLU A 61 0.99 4.50 -1.56
C GLU A 61 1.00 5.98 -2.01
N ARG A 62 2.04 6.72 -1.61
CA ARG A 62 2.19 8.15 -1.97
C ARG A 62 2.41 8.38 -3.46
N THR A 63 3.20 7.53 -4.12
CA THR A 63 3.70 7.80 -5.49
C THR A 63 2.99 7.02 -6.57
N VAL A 64 2.29 5.94 -6.20
CA VAL A 64 1.54 5.08 -7.11
C VAL A 64 0.07 5.07 -6.73
N ALA A 65 -0.29 4.52 -5.56
CA ALA A 65 -1.69 4.19 -5.29
C ALA A 65 -2.60 5.42 -5.20
N LEU A 66 -2.22 6.44 -4.42
CA LEU A 66 -3.00 7.66 -4.27
C LEU A 66 -3.15 8.42 -5.61
N PRO A 67 -2.06 8.74 -6.35
CA PRO A 67 -2.19 9.36 -7.67
C PRO A 67 -3.01 8.52 -8.66
N SER A 68 -2.89 7.19 -8.61
CA SER A 68 -3.71 6.28 -9.41
C SER A 68 -5.18 6.40 -9.06
N LEU A 69 -5.54 6.46 -7.77
CA LEU A 69 -6.93 6.62 -7.32
C LEU A 69 -7.50 7.97 -7.75
N GLU A 70 -6.74 9.06 -7.61
CA GLU A 70 -7.14 10.38 -8.12
C GLU A 70 -7.50 10.31 -9.60
N TYR A 71 -6.57 9.82 -10.43
CA TYR A 71 -6.78 9.66 -11.88
C TYR A 71 -8.00 8.77 -12.20
N LEU A 72 -8.14 7.63 -11.52
CA LEU A 72 -9.19 6.66 -11.80
C LEU A 72 -10.58 7.24 -11.47
N LEU A 73 -10.68 8.01 -10.39
CA LEU A 73 -11.95 8.55 -9.88
C LEU A 73 -12.39 9.82 -10.62
N THR A 74 -11.48 10.76 -10.86
CA THR A 74 -11.83 12.05 -11.48
C THR A 74 -11.70 12.01 -13.00
N GLY A 75 -10.82 11.16 -13.54
CA GLY A 75 -10.36 11.24 -14.93
C GLY A 75 -9.36 12.37 -15.18
N ASP A 76 -9.18 13.24 -14.19
CA ASP A 76 -8.25 14.35 -14.18
C ASP A 76 -7.03 13.94 -13.35
N ALA A 77 -5.88 13.78 -13.98
CA ALA A 77 -4.63 13.96 -13.27
C ALA A 77 -3.48 14.24 -14.24
N ALA A 78 -2.53 15.04 -13.74
CA ALA A 78 -1.18 15.17 -14.26
C ALA A 78 -0.63 13.79 -14.69
N PRO A 79 0.24 13.73 -15.71
CA PRO A 79 0.72 12.45 -16.24
C PRO A 79 1.23 11.60 -15.07
N LEU A 80 0.59 10.44 -14.86
CA LEU A 80 1.10 9.38 -13.99
C LEU A 80 2.52 9.09 -14.49
N ARG A 81 3.51 9.78 -13.91
CA ARG A 81 4.89 9.64 -14.35
C ARG A 81 5.25 8.21 -14.05
N ARG A 82 5.95 7.57 -14.98
CA ARG A 82 6.75 6.37 -14.69
C ARG A 82 7.86 6.72 -13.71
N ALA A 83 7.52 7.08 -12.47
CA ALA A 83 8.47 7.06 -11.38
C ALA A 83 8.85 5.60 -11.22
N SER A 84 10.11 5.27 -11.49
CA SER A 84 10.55 3.88 -11.31
C SER A 84 10.49 3.55 -9.83
N GLN A 85 9.59 2.66 -9.43
CA GLN A 85 9.56 2.09 -8.06
C GLN A 85 10.97 1.61 -7.66
N ARG A 86 11.72 1.03 -8.60
CA ARG A 86 13.13 0.63 -8.43
C ARG A 86 14.07 1.75 -8.02
N GLY A 87 13.88 2.96 -8.56
CA GLY A 87 14.69 4.14 -8.20
C GLY A 87 14.31 4.68 -6.82
N ALA A 88 13.06 4.50 -6.42
CA ALA A 88 12.63 4.81 -5.08
C ALA A 88 13.26 3.82 -4.08
N ASP A 89 13.17 2.50 -4.33
CA ASP A 89 13.73 1.47 -3.44
C ASP A 89 15.25 1.65 -3.22
N ALA A 90 15.97 2.16 -4.23
CA ALA A 90 17.38 2.51 -4.14
C ALA A 90 17.69 3.71 -3.23
N ALA A 91 16.68 4.51 -2.87
CA ALA A 91 16.83 5.66 -1.97
C ALA A 91 16.69 5.28 -0.49
N TYR A 92 16.35 4.04 -0.16
CA TYR A 92 16.35 3.54 1.22
C TYR A 92 17.77 3.53 1.80
N THR A 93 17.93 4.11 2.99
CA THR A 93 19.23 4.31 3.65
C THR A 93 19.43 3.48 4.91
N GLY A 94 18.36 2.88 5.44
CA GLY A 94 18.37 2.17 6.73
C GLY A 94 18.38 3.09 7.94
N ARG A 95 18.16 4.40 7.75
CA ARG A 95 18.14 5.44 8.80
C ARG A 95 16.80 6.15 8.89
N GLU A 96 15.80 5.62 8.22
CA GLU A 96 14.45 6.17 8.20
C GLU A 96 13.84 6.13 9.60
N ASP A 97 13.08 7.17 9.93
CA ASP A 97 12.38 7.21 11.20
C ASP A 97 11.08 6.40 11.12
N LEU A 98 10.97 5.36 11.95
CA LEU A 98 9.81 4.46 11.98
C LEU A 98 8.51 5.23 12.18
N ARG A 99 8.48 6.19 13.11
CA ARG A 99 7.25 6.92 13.44
C ARG A 99 6.84 7.84 12.30
N ALA A 100 7.78 8.57 11.71
CA ALA A 100 7.54 9.42 10.56
C ALA A 100 6.99 8.62 9.36
N LEU A 101 7.49 7.40 9.12
CA LEU A 101 6.98 6.53 8.06
C LEU A 101 5.54 6.06 8.32
N LEU A 102 5.23 5.65 9.56
CA LEU A 102 3.86 5.27 9.95
C LEU A 102 2.90 6.45 9.82
N ASP A 103 3.32 7.64 10.25
CA ASP A 103 2.50 8.86 10.16
C ASP A 103 2.27 9.28 8.70
N ASP A 104 3.29 9.23 7.84
CA ASP A 104 3.17 9.49 6.39
C ASP A 104 2.19 8.50 5.74
N LEU A 105 2.36 7.21 6.01
CA LEU A 105 1.46 6.17 5.50
C LEU A 105 0.01 6.36 6.00
N ALA A 106 -0.19 6.68 7.28
CA ALA A 106 -1.51 6.98 7.84
C ALA A 106 -2.18 8.17 7.16
N GLN A 107 -1.41 9.24 6.89
CA GLN A 107 -1.91 10.42 6.21
C GLN A 107 -2.34 10.12 4.77
N VAL A 108 -1.52 9.37 4.03
CA VAL A 108 -1.83 8.96 2.65
C VAL A 108 -3.09 8.09 2.64
N LYS A 109 -3.18 7.08 3.52
CA LYS A 109 -4.38 6.24 3.66
C LYS A 109 -5.62 7.07 4.00
N ALA A 110 -5.51 8.07 4.89
CA ALA A 110 -6.62 8.97 5.17
C ALA A 110 -7.05 9.80 3.95
N GLN A 111 -6.11 10.18 3.06
CA GLN A 111 -6.43 10.86 1.80
C GLN A 111 -7.15 9.93 0.82
N GLU A 112 -6.65 8.72 0.62
CA GLU A 112 -7.30 7.69 -0.22
C GLU A 112 -8.73 7.43 0.24
N ARG A 113 -8.93 7.27 1.56
CA ARG A 113 -10.25 7.08 2.15
C ARG A 113 -11.21 8.21 1.79
N ARG A 114 -10.80 9.47 1.96
CA ARG A 114 -11.65 10.64 1.65
C ARG A 114 -12.03 10.69 0.17
N LEU A 115 -11.09 10.41 -0.74
CA LEU A 115 -11.37 10.34 -2.17
C LEU A 115 -12.43 9.27 -2.48
N LEU A 116 -12.26 8.09 -1.90
CA LEU A 116 -13.12 6.94 -2.11
C LEU A 116 -14.52 7.12 -1.48
N GLU A 117 -14.62 7.75 -0.32
CA GLU A 117 -15.90 8.10 0.34
C GLU A 117 -16.67 9.16 -0.45
N GLY A 118 -15.98 10.15 -1.04
CA GLY A 118 -16.60 11.20 -1.86
C GLY A 118 -17.00 10.78 -3.28
N ALA A 119 -16.53 9.62 -3.75
CA ALA A 119 -16.78 9.14 -5.12
C ALA A 119 -18.14 8.44 -5.29
N SER A 120 -18.74 8.62 -6.47
CA SER A 120 -19.96 7.90 -6.88
C SER A 120 -19.68 6.41 -7.12
N ALA A 121 -20.72 5.57 -7.00
CA ALA A 121 -20.60 4.14 -7.29
C ALA A 121 -20.15 3.86 -8.75
N GLU A 122 -20.54 4.74 -9.69
CA GLU A 122 -20.09 4.67 -11.07
C GLU A 122 -18.57 4.89 -11.17
N ALA A 123 -18.04 5.97 -10.57
CA ALA A 123 -16.61 6.31 -10.61
C ALA A 123 -15.72 5.19 -10.04
N TRP A 124 -16.21 4.42 -9.06
CA TRP A 124 -15.51 3.27 -8.51
C TRP A 124 -15.28 2.14 -9.53
N THR A 125 -16.17 2.03 -10.51
CA THR A 125 -16.24 0.91 -11.47
C THR A 125 -15.91 1.32 -12.91
N THR A 126 -15.85 2.61 -13.20
CA THR A 126 -15.37 3.12 -14.49
C THR A 126 -13.94 2.65 -14.75
N ALA A 127 -13.76 1.91 -15.85
CA ALA A 127 -12.44 1.46 -16.27
C ALA A 127 -11.72 2.55 -17.06
N ARG A 128 -10.42 2.73 -16.78
CA ARG A 128 -9.54 3.65 -17.49
C ARG A 128 -8.18 2.99 -17.78
N PRO A 129 -7.45 3.42 -18.81
CA PRO A 129 -6.10 2.94 -19.07
C PRO A 129 -5.12 3.40 -17.99
N HIS A 130 -4.22 2.52 -17.56
CA HIS A 130 -3.22 2.79 -16.53
C HIS A 130 -1.81 2.42 -17.01
N PRO A 131 -0.81 3.31 -16.91
CA PRO A 131 0.52 3.10 -17.52
C PRO A 131 1.34 1.94 -16.93
N TYR A 132 0.95 1.46 -15.75
CA TYR A 132 1.59 0.33 -15.06
C TYR A 132 0.77 -0.95 -15.06
N TYR A 133 -0.56 -0.85 -15.15
CA TYR A 133 -1.47 -1.97 -14.82
C TYR A 133 -2.38 -2.38 -15.98
N GLY A 134 -2.30 -1.70 -17.13
CA GLY A 134 -2.92 -2.15 -18.38
C GLY A 134 -4.03 -1.24 -18.89
N ALA A 135 -4.77 -1.71 -19.89
CA ALA A 135 -5.71 -0.89 -20.65
C ALA A 135 -7.04 -0.58 -19.94
N ALA A 136 -7.39 -1.34 -18.89
CA ALA A 136 -8.66 -1.22 -18.19
C ALA A 136 -8.49 -1.51 -16.69
N VAL A 137 -8.37 -0.46 -15.90
CA VAL A 137 -8.23 -0.49 -14.45
C VAL A 137 -9.32 0.36 -13.82
N THR A 138 -9.86 -0.08 -12.70
CA THR A 138 -10.89 0.64 -11.93
C THR A 138 -10.33 1.05 -10.58
N ALA A 139 -10.93 2.06 -9.93
CA ALA A 139 -10.54 2.44 -8.57
C ALA A 139 -10.72 1.28 -7.59
N ARG A 140 -11.76 0.46 -7.76
CA ARG A 140 -11.93 -0.80 -7.01
C ARG A 140 -10.72 -1.72 -7.14
N TRP A 141 -10.28 -1.99 -8.38
CA TRP A 141 -9.15 -2.87 -8.63
C TRP A 141 -7.87 -2.31 -7.99
N MET A 142 -7.65 -1.00 -8.11
CA MET A 142 -6.47 -0.33 -7.56
C MET A 142 -6.43 -0.47 -6.02
N LEU A 143 -7.57 -0.27 -5.36
CA LEU A 143 -7.71 -0.44 -3.92
C LEU A 143 -7.46 -1.89 -3.49
N GLN A 144 -7.97 -2.87 -4.25
CA GLN A 144 -7.69 -4.29 -4.00
C GLN A 144 -6.21 -4.63 -4.19
N LYS A 145 -5.54 -4.03 -5.19
CA LYS A 145 -4.10 -4.22 -5.39
C LYS A 145 -3.28 -3.63 -4.25
N SER A 146 -3.61 -2.42 -3.79
CA SER A 146 -2.98 -1.79 -2.61
C SER A 146 -3.18 -2.65 -1.35
N TYR A 147 -4.40 -3.17 -1.15
CA TYR A 147 -4.71 -4.10 -0.06
C TYR A 147 -3.82 -5.34 -0.10
N GLN A 148 -3.84 -6.04 -1.23
CA GLN A 148 -3.05 -7.25 -1.44
C GLN A 148 -1.55 -6.99 -1.24
N HIS A 149 -1.04 -5.86 -1.73
CA HIS A 149 0.36 -5.48 -1.59
C HIS A 149 0.76 -5.26 -0.14
N THR A 150 -0.10 -4.60 0.64
CA THR A 150 0.13 -4.41 2.07
C THR A 150 0.15 -5.75 2.82
N LEU A 151 -0.74 -6.69 2.47
CA LEU A 151 -0.74 -8.01 3.10
C LEU A 151 0.53 -8.81 2.81
N GLU A 152 1.09 -8.73 1.60
CA GLU A 152 2.38 -9.37 1.28
C GLU A 152 3.50 -8.86 2.20
N HIS A 153 3.60 -7.55 2.35
CA HIS A 153 4.60 -6.91 3.19
C HIS A 153 4.37 -7.16 4.68
N LEU A 154 3.11 -7.11 5.13
CA LEU A 154 2.73 -7.45 6.49
C LEU A 154 3.10 -8.90 6.82
N THR A 155 2.86 -9.83 5.89
CA THR A 155 3.26 -11.23 6.04
C THR A 155 4.78 -11.36 6.20
N ALA A 156 5.56 -10.65 5.39
CA ALA A 156 7.02 -10.65 5.50
C ALA A 156 7.51 -10.11 6.87
N ILE A 157 6.90 -9.04 7.37
CA ILE A 157 7.22 -8.48 8.70
C ILE A 157 6.86 -9.48 9.80
N TRP A 158 5.70 -10.13 9.74
CA TRP A 158 5.31 -11.15 10.70
C TRP A 158 6.26 -12.35 10.71
N GLN A 159 6.72 -12.79 9.55
CA GLN A 159 7.72 -13.86 9.47
C GLN A 159 9.01 -13.46 10.18
N MET A 160 9.45 -12.19 10.06
CA MET A 160 10.59 -11.70 10.82
C MET A 160 10.33 -11.63 12.32
N ALA A 161 9.14 -11.18 12.73
CA ALA A 161 8.79 -11.12 14.15
C ALA A 161 8.74 -12.52 14.79
N LEU A 162 8.27 -13.54 14.06
CA LEU A 162 8.02 -14.88 14.59
C LEU A 162 9.18 -15.86 14.43
N PHE A 163 10.00 -15.71 13.38
CA PHE A 163 10.91 -16.76 12.92
C PHE A 163 12.37 -16.29 12.76
N TRP A 164 12.73 -15.15 13.35
CA TRP A 164 14.09 -14.60 13.26
C TRP A 164 15.17 -15.57 13.75
N ASP A 165 14.89 -16.28 14.84
CA ASP A 165 15.87 -17.13 15.52
C ASP A 165 15.69 -18.63 15.19
N LEU A 166 14.87 -18.94 14.18
CA LEU A 166 14.70 -20.31 13.66
C LEU A 166 15.80 -20.71 12.68
#